data_AF-B9REJ9-F1
#
_entry.id   AF-B9REJ9-F1
#
_cell.length_a   1.000
_cell.length_b   1.000
_cell.length_c   1.000
_cell.angle_alpha   90.00
_cell.angle_beta   90.00
_cell.angle_gamma   90.00
#
_symmetry.space_group_name_H-M   'P 1'
#
loop_
_entity.id
_entity.type
_entity.pdbx_description
1 polymer ?
#
loop_
_entity_poly.entity_id
_entity_poly.type
_entity_poly.pdbx_seq_one_letter_code
_entity_poly.pdbx_strand_id
1 'polypeptide(L)'
;MSTGSINPARFDRTTRCPDEIVRRIRVGASYQDPTWDGKLLETYDTLADRFVIAACSWNLYQLHVALTLQHLSDVEILLSCSTSPSAEGPDFVDNMRRQWDYLIEHPDWQYTFPNRQPHIFERTADGGWRRWLQSSQDTSQEPLAENLLQTM
;
A
#
# COMPACT_ATOMS: atom_id res chain seq x y z
N MET A 1 3.68 -5.78 -22.05
CA MET A 1 2.65 -5.46 -23.05
C MET A 1 3.29 -5.53 -24.43
N SER A 2 3.13 -6.62 -25.17
CA SER A 2 3.82 -6.82 -26.46
C SER A 2 2.88 -6.73 -27.66
N THR A 3 1.58 -7.00 -27.47
CA THR A 3 0.60 -7.10 -28.56
C THR A 3 -0.41 -5.95 -28.61
N GLY A 4 -0.47 -5.12 -27.57
CA GLY A 4 -1.47 -4.04 -27.44
C GLY A 4 -2.93 -4.51 -27.33
N SER A 5 -3.19 -5.82 -27.22
CA SER A 5 -4.54 -6.36 -27.12
C SER A 5 -5.16 -6.14 -25.74
N ILE A 6 -6.44 -5.77 -25.71
CA ILE A 6 -7.23 -5.58 -24.49
C ILE A 6 -8.39 -6.58 -24.53
N ASN A 7 -8.43 -7.48 -23.55
CA ASN A 7 -9.46 -8.50 -23.42
C ASN A 7 -10.08 -8.45 -22.02
N PRO A 8 -11.39 -8.73 -21.86
CA PRO A 8 -11.99 -8.90 -20.53
C PRO A 8 -11.24 -9.97 -19.74
N ALA A 9 -10.90 -9.65 -18.49
CA ALA A 9 -10.18 -10.56 -17.60
C ALA A 9 -10.71 -10.43 -16.16
N ARG A 10 -10.58 -11.51 -15.38
CA ARG A 10 -10.85 -11.54 -13.94
C ARG A 10 -9.65 -12.11 -13.22
N PHE A 11 -9.28 -11.46 -12.12
CA PHE A 11 -8.19 -11.90 -11.25
C PHE A 11 -8.77 -12.27 -9.90
N ASP A 12 -8.54 -13.50 -9.48
CA ASP A 12 -8.92 -13.93 -8.13
C ASP A 12 -8.03 -13.27 -7.07
N ARG A 13 -8.38 -13.47 -5.80
CA ARG A 13 -7.67 -12.87 -4.67
C ARG A 13 -6.19 -13.27 -4.60
N THR A 14 -5.83 -14.46 -5.08
CA THR A 14 -4.45 -14.99 -5.00
C THR A 14 -3.53 -14.42 -6.07
N THR A 15 -4.10 -13.86 -7.12
CA THR A 15 -3.38 -13.31 -8.28
C THR A 15 -3.39 -11.78 -8.32
N ARG A 16 -4.03 -11.13 -7.33
CA ARG A 16 -3.95 -9.67 -7.16
C ARG A 16 -2.51 -9.26 -6.84
N CYS A 17 -2.16 -8.06 -7.28
CA CYS A 17 -0.84 -7.46 -7.03
C CYS A 17 -0.52 -7.42 -5.52
N PRO A 18 0.78 -7.42 -5.16
CA PRO A 18 1.22 -7.48 -3.77
C PRO A 18 0.64 -6.34 -2.92
N ASP A 19 0.59 -6.58 -1.62
CA ASP A 19 0.16 -5.61 -0.61
C ASP A 19 -1.28 -5.09 -0.81
N GLU A 20 -2.16 -5.97 -1.29
CA GLU A 20 -3.53 -5.65 -1.67
C GLU A 20 -4.29 -4.85 -0.61
N ILE A 21 -4.25 -5.29 0.65
CA ILE A 21 -4.97 -4.63 1.76
C ILE A 21 -4.45 -3.22 2.00
N VAL A 22 -3.13 -3.05 2.12
CA VAL A 22 -2.50 -1.75 2.32
C VAL A 22 -2.81 -0.81 1.16
N ARG A 23 -2.75 -1.29 -0.09
CA ARG A 23 -3.10 -0.49 -1.27
C ARG A 23 -4.55 -0.01 -1.25
N ARG A 24 -5.49 -0.83 -0.80
CA ARG A 24 -6.90 -0.44 -0.68
C ARG A 24 -7.11 0.57 0.46
N ILE A 25 -6.48 0.35 1.61
CA ILE A 25 -6.49 1.32 2.72
C ILE A 25 -5.97 2.67 2.25
N ARG A 26 -4.89 2.71 1.47
CA ARG A 26 -4.35 3.96 0.91
C ARG A 26 -5.40 4.73 0.11
N VAL A 27 -6.21 4.06 -0.71
CA VAL A 27 -7.30 4.69 -1.48
C VAL A 27 -8.32 5.36 -0.55
N GLY A 28 -8.65 4.72 0.58
CA GLY A 28 -9.61 5.24 1.56
C GLY A 28 -9.03 6.24 2.57
N ALA A 29 -7.71 6.26 2.79
CA ALA A 29 -7.08 7.06 3.85
C ALA A 29 -6.30 8.28 3.34
N SER A 30 -5.83 8.28 2.09
CA SER A 30 -4.89 9.30 1.60
C SER A 30 -5.45 10.72 1.60
N TYR A 31 -6.78 10.89 1.58
CA TYR A 31 -7.41 12.21 1.66
C TYR A 31 -7.11 12.96 2.97
N GLN A 32 -6.66 12.25 4.02
CA GLN A 32 -6.27 12.86 5.29
C GLN A 32 -4.74 12.95 5.47
N ASP A 33 -3.95 12.50 4.51
CA ASP A 33 -2.49 12.63 4.53
C ASP A 33 -2.07 13.80 3.62
N PRO A 34 -1.63 14.94 4.18
CA PRO A 34 -1.25 16.11 3.39
C PRO A 34 -0.14 15.87 2.36
N THR A 35 0.66 14.80 2.54
CA THR A 35 1.71 14.46 1.58
C THR A 35 1.17 13.99 0.23
N TRP A 36 -0.11 13.60 0.17
CA TRP A 36 -0.83 13.13 -1.01
C TRP A 36 -1.77 14.17 -1.63
N ASP A 37 -1.81 15.41 -1.13
CA ASP A 37 -2.67 16.45 -1.69
C ASP A 37 -2.34 16.71 -3.18
N GLY A 38 -3.38 16.66 -4.02
CA GLY A 38 -3.27 16.80 -5.48
C GLY A 38 -2.48 15.70 -6.20
N LYS A 39 -2.14 14.58 -5.54
CA LYS A 39 -1.30 13.51 -6.12
C LYS A 39 -2.08 12.23 -6.40
N LEU A 40 -1.74 11.57 -7.50
CA LEU A 40 -2.18 10.22 -7.77
C LEU A 40 -1.39 9.21 -6.92
N LEU A 41 -2.07 8.19 -6.40
CA LEU A 41 -1.45 7.08 -5.67
C LEU A 41 -0.75 6.12 -6.65
N GLU A 42 0.37 6.54 -7.22
CA GLU A 42 1.21 5.69 -8.06
C GLU A 42 1.74 4.48 -7.23
N THR A 43 1.76 3.31 -7.87
CA THR A 43 2.15 2.06 -7.21
C THR A 43 3.15 1.22 -8.00
N TYR A 44 3.46 1.56 -9.26
CA TYR A 44 4.33 0.76 -10.12
C TYR A 44 5.41 1.63 -10.76
N ASP A 45 6.66 1.27 -10.56
CA ASP A 45 7.82 1.84 -11.23
C ASP A 45 8.10 1.00 -12.47
N THR A 46 7.75 1.54 -13.64
CA THR A 46 7.85 0.85 -14.93
C THR A 46 9.29 0.70 -15.41
N LEU A 47 10.19 1.59 -15.00
CA LEU A 47 11.60 1.54 -15.40
C LEU A 47 12.34 0.44 -14.64
N ALA A 48 12.04 0.28 -13.34
CA ALA A 48 12.68 -0.71 -12.48
C ALA A 48 11.87 -2.02 -12.32
N ASP A 49 10.73 -2.17 -13.01
CA ASP A 49 9.83 -3.34 -12.94
C ASP A 49 9.47 -3.77 -11.52
N ARG A 50 9.02 -2.81 -10.70
CA ARG A 50 8.73 -3.05 -9.27
C ARG A 50 7.48 -2.33 -8.80
N PHE A 51 6.80 -2.92 -7.82
CA PHE A 51 5.80 -2.19 -7.05
C PHE A 51 6.49 -1.33 -5.99
N VAL A 52 6.07 -0.06 -5.88
CA VAL A 52 6.48 0.86 -4.83
C VAL A 52 5.22 1.36 -4.14
N ILE A 53 4.90 0.76 -3.00
CA ILE A 53 3.75 1.15 -2.19
C ILE A 53 4.23 2.21 -1.21
N ALA A 54 4.15 3.47 -1.65
CA ALA A 54 4.55 4.61 -0.86
C ALA A 54 3.72 4.76 0.42
N ALA A 55 4.35 5.28 1.47
CA ALA A 55 3.73 5.47 2.76
C ALA A 55 2.51 6.39 2.69
N CYS A 56 1.50 6.07 3.49
CA CYS A 56 0.31 6.87 3.72
C CYS A 56 0.01 6.83 5.20
N SER A 57 -0.35 7.97 5.78
CA SER A 57 -0.85 8.02 7.15
C SER A 57 -2.36 7.85 7.20
N TRP A 58 -2.83 7.11 8.20
CA TRP A 58 -4.20 7.16 8.70
C TRP A 58 -4.17 7.64 10.15
N ASN A 59 -5.29 8.13 10.66
CA ASN A 59 -5.41 8.62 12.03
C ASN A 59 -6.55 7.90 12.77
N LEU A 60 -6.83 8.35 14.00
CA LEU A 60 -7.85 7.75 14.86
C LEU A 60 -9.27 7.80 14.27
N TYR A 61 -9.53 8.69 13.31
CA TYR A 61 -10.79 8.71 12.58
C TYR A 61 -10.99 7.44 11.76
N GLN A 62 -9.97 6.96 11.03
CA GLN A 62 -10.06 5.70 10.28
C GLN A 62 -10.28 4.51 11.21
N LEU A 63 -9.62 4.49 12.37
CA LEU A 63 -9.87 3.47 13.39
C LEU A 63 -11.33 3.51 13.87
N HIS A 64 -11.85 4.69 14.18
CA HIS A 64 -13.23 4.86 14.60
C HIS A 64 -14.23 4.39 13.54
N VAL A 65 -13.99 4.75 12.27
CA VAL A 65 -14.79 4.30 11.13
C VAL A 65 -14.73 2.77 11.00
N ALA A 66 -13.53 2.18 11.06
CA ALA A 66 -13.35 0.73 10.99
C ALA A 66 -14.12 0.00 12.11
N LEU A 67 -13.95 0.41 13.37
CA LEU A 67 -14.66 -0.17 14.52
C LEU A 67 -16.17 -0.05 14.39
N THR A 68 -16.67 1.07 13.87
CA THR A 68 -18.10 1.30 13.71
C THR A 68 -18.68 0.41 12.60
N LEU A 69 -18.03 0.37 11.44
CA LEU A 69 -18.55 -0.33 10.27
C LEU A 69 -18.38 -1.85 10.35
N GLN A 70 -17.38 -2.36 11.08
CA GLN A 70 -17.13 -3.80 11.21
C GLN A 70 -18.31 -4.56 11.85
N HIS A 71 -19.13 -3.87 12.65
CA HIS A 71 -20.31 -4.47 13.31
C HIS A 71 -21.58 -4.49 12.46
N LEU A 72 -21.56 -3.84 11.29
CA LEU A 72 -22.71 -3.83 10.38
C LEU A 72 -22.90 -5.19 9.70
N SER A 73 -24.15 -5.51 9.35
CA SER A 73 -24.47 -6.64 8.47
C SER A 73 -23.98 -6.41 7.05
N ASP A 74 -23.86 -7.47 6.26
CA ASP A 74 -23.38 -7.38 4.88
C ASP A 74 -24.25 -6.46 4.01
N VAL A 75 -25.57 -6.45 4.23
CA VAL A 75 -26.51 -5.56 3.54
C VAL A 75 -26.26 -4.10 3.92
N GLU A 76 -26.07 -3.81 5.20
CA GLU A 76 -25.78 -2.45 5.67
C GLU A 76 -24.42 -1.95 5.16
N ILE A 77 -23.41 -2.82 5.09
CA ILE A 77 -22.10 -2.50 4.50
C ILE A 77 -22.26 -2.16 3.01
N LEU A 78 -22.98 -2.98 2.25
CA LEU A 78 -23.23 -2.68 0.84
C LEU A 78 -23.93 -1.33 0.66
N LEU A 79 -25.02 -1.09 1.40
CA LEU A 79 -25.80 0.15 1.27
C LEU A 79 -25.03 1.40 1.72
N SER A 80 -24.14 1.27 2.71
CA SER A 80 -23.42 2.41 3.28
C SER A 80 -22.07 2.68 2.63
N CYS A 81 -21.41 1.65 2.07
CA CYS A 81 -20.02 1.75 1.62
C CYS A 81 -19.83 1.55 0.11
N SER A 82 -20.84 1.07 -0.62
CA SER A 82 -20.79 0.96 -2.08
C SER A 82 -21.43 2.16 -2.76
N THR A 83 -20.88 2.56 -3.92
CA THR A 83 -21.53 3.52 -4.82
C THR A 83 -22.56 2.86 -5.75
N SER A 84 -22.59 1.53 -5.81
CA SER A 84 -23.52 0.71 -6.60
C SER A 84 -23.85 -0.62 -5.90
N PRO A 85 -24.62 -0.62 -4.80
CA PRO A 85 -24.78 -1.78 -3.92
C PRO A 85 -25.25 -3.08 -4.61
N SER A 86 -26.06 -2.96 -5.67
CA SER A 86 -26.59 -4.10 -6.42
C SER A 86 -25.67 -4.63 -7.52
N ALA A 87 -24.54 -3.97 -7.79
CA ALA A 87 -23.60 -4.30 -8.86
C ALA A 87 -22.21 -4.73 -8.36
N GLU A 88 -22.00 -4.73 -7.04
CA GLU A 88 -20.71 -5.09 -6.46
C GLU A 88 -20.32 -6.54 -6.70
N GLY A 89 -19.01 -6.78 -6.72
CA GLY A 89 -18.45 -8.13 -6.76
C GLY A 89 -18.83 -8.94 -5.50
N PRO A 90 -18.90 -10.28 -5.60
CA PRO A 90 -19.31 -11.14 -4.48
C PRO A 90 -18.36 -11.07 -3.27
N ASP A 91 -17.13 -10.56 -3.46
CA ASP A 91 -16.13 -10.41 -2.42
C ASP A 91 -16.03 -8.97 -1.88
N PHE A 92 -16.94 -8.07 -2.24
CA PHE A 92 -16.90 -6.66 -1.80
C PHE A 92 -16.88 -6.53 -0.27
N VAL A 93 -17.85 -7.14 0.41
CA VAL A 93 -17.99 -7.03 1.86
C VAL A 93 -16.80 -7.68 2.59
N ASP A 94 -16.34 -8.84 2.13
CA ASP A 94 -15.14 -9.50 2.65
C ASP A 94 -13.91 -8.59 2.54
N ASN A 95 -13.71 -7.95 1.38
CA ASN A 95 -12.60 -7.01 1.19
C ASN A 95 -12.71 -5.78 2.11
N MET A 96 -13.91 -5.29 2.41
CA MET A 96 -14.10 -4.19 3.35
C MET A 96 -13.72 -4.60 4.78
N ARG A 97 -14.22 -5.76 5.24
CA ARG A 97 -13.91 -6.29 6.58
C ARG A 97 -12.41 -6.49 6.77
N ARG A 98 -11.73 -7.09 5.80
CA ARG A 98 -10.26 -7.29 5.87
C ARG A 98 -9.47 -5.98 5.97
N GLN A 99 -9.94 -4.89 5.36
CA GLN A 99 -9.31 -3.57 5.51
C GLN A 99 -9.53 -3.01 6.92
N TRP A 100 -10.73 -3.15 7.47
CA TRP A 100 -11.05 -2.71 8.83
C TRP A 100 -10.31 -3.53 9.88
N ASP A 101 -10.25 -4.85 9.73
CA ASP A 101 -9.47 -5.74 10.59
C ASP A 101 -8.01 -5.26 10.67
N TYR A 102 -7.40 -4.96 9.53
CA TYR A 102 -6.03 -4.45 9.47
C TYR A 102 -5.87 -3.09 10.16
N LEU A 103 -6.82 -2.16 9.96
CA LEU A 103 -6.79 -0.84 10.61
C LEU A 103 -6.98 -0.94 12.13
N ILE A 104 -7.77 -1.91 12.60
CA ILE A 104 -8.01 -2.18 14.02
C ILE A 104 -6.76 -2.82 14.65
N GLU A 105 -6.11 -3.74 13.96
CA GLU A 105 -4.87 -4.39 14.42
C GLU A 105 -3.67 -3.43 14.39
N HIS A 106 -3.64 -2.51 13.42
CA HIS A 106 -2.54 -1.57 13.18
C HIS A 106 -3.04 -0.12 13.10
N PRO A 107 -3.54 0.46 14.22
CA PRO A 107 -4.13 1.79 14.22
C PRO A 107 -3.08 2.90 14.00
N ASP A 108 -1.83 2.66 14.38
CA ASP A 108 -0.71 3.53 14.04
C ASP A 108 -0.09 3.07 12.72
N TRP A 109 -0.21 3.92 11.69
CA TRP A 109 0.31 3.64 10.35
C TRP A 109 1.83 3.42 10.32
N GLN A 110 2.57 3.86 11.35
CA GLN A 110 4.00 3.63 11.47
C GLN A 110 4.36 2.14 11.64
N TYR A 111 3.43 1.29 12.10
CA TYR A 111 3.64 -0.16 12.06
C TYR A 111 3.70 -0.68 10.63
N THR A 112 2.88 -0.12 9.74
CA THR A 112 2.88 -0.48 8.31
C THR A 112 4.04 0.17 7.58
N PHE A 113 4.27 1.47 7.77
CA PHE A 113 5.35 2.20 7.11
C PHE A 113 6.34 2.81 8.12
N PRO A 114 7.22 2.01 8.73
CA PRO A 114 8.23 2.50 9.65
C PRO A 114 9.07 3.59 9.00
N ASN A 115 9.22 4.75 9.67
CA ASN A 115 9.96 5.89 9.15
C ASN A 115 9.49 6.38 7.76
N ARG A 116 8.21 6.17 7.41
CA ARG A 116 7.64 6.44 6.07
C ARG A 116 8.32 5.68 4.93
N GLN A 117 9.03 4.58 5.21
CA GLN A 117 9.64 3.78 4.17
C GLN A 117 8.56 3.06 3.34
N PRO A 118 8.67 3.06 2.00
CA PRO A 118 7.71 2.38 1.13
C PRO A 118 7.88 0.86 1.23
N HIS A 119 6.83 0.11 0.88
CA HIS A 119 7.00 -1.31 0.57
C HIS A 119 7.40 -1.46 -0.89
N ILE A 120 8.56 -2.07 -1.12
CA ILE A 120 9.06 -2.34 -2.46
C ILE A 120 8.89 -3.83 -2.74
N PHE A 121 8.34 -4.18 -3.91
CA PHE A 121 8.24 -5.56 -4.35
C PHE A 121 8.82 -5.71 -5.75
N GLU A 122 9.72 -6.68 -5.91
CA GLU A 122 10.39 -6.99 -7.16
C GLU A 122 9.83 -8.26 -7.77
N ARG A 123 9.84 -8.33 -9.09
CA ARG A 123 9.40 -9.51 -9.83
C ARG A 123 10.41 -10.64 -9.62
N THR A 124 9.91 -11.83 -9.33
CA THR A 124 10.73 -13.05 -9.22
C THR A 124 10.82 -13.77 -10.57
N ALA A 125 11.81 -14.65 -10.73
CA ALA A 125 12.06 -15.37 -11.98
C ALA A 125 10.89 -16.29 -12.40
N ASP A 126 10.10 -16.77 -11.44
CA ASP A 126 8.87 -17.54 -11.64
C ASP A 126 7.63 -16.66 -11.91
N GLY A 127 7.80 -15.35 -12.02
CA GLY A 127 6.74 -14.39 -12.34
C GLY A 127 5.94 -13.89 -11.13
N GLY A 128 6.27 -14.34 -9.92
CA GLY A 128 5.71 -13.84 -8.66
C GLY A 128 6.29 -12.49 -8.21
N TRP A 129 6.02 -12.15 -6.95
CA TRP A 129 6.49 -10.91 -6.30
C TRP A 129 7.15 -11.22 -4.97
N ARG A 130 8.30 -10.61 -4.71
CA ARG A 130 9.00 -10.70 -3.42
C ARG A 130 9.15 -9.32 -2.81
N ARG A 131 8.80 -9.17 -1.53
CA ARG A 131 9.03 -7.94 -0.77
C ARG A 131 10.53 -7.74 -0.57
N TRP A 132 11.03 -6.59 -0.97
CA TRP A 132 12.39 -6.18 -0.68
C TRP A 132 12.45 -5.74 0.79
N LEU A 133 13.21 -6.49 1.59
CA LEU A 133 13.54 -6.10 2.96
C LEU A 133 14.88 -5.41 2.89
N GLN A 134 14.93 -4.12 3.21
CA GLN A 134 16.20 -3.41 3.32
C GLN A 134 17.05 -4.14 4.36
N SER A 135 18.13 -4.79 3.93
CA SER A 135 19.11 -5.33 4.85
C SER A 135 19.65 -4.18 5.69
N SER A 136 19.68 -4.33 7.01
CA SER A 136 20.15 -3.32 7.96
C SER A 136 21.67 -3.05 7.91
N GLN A 137 22.26 -3.04 6.72
CA GLN A 137 23.68 -2.75 6.50
C GLN A 137 23.85 -2.01 5.18
N ASP A 138 23.78 -0.68 5.22
CA ASP A 138 24.62 0.16 4.36
C ASP A 138 24.74 1.58 4.96
N THR A 139 25.41 1.66 6.11
CA THR A 139 25.88 2.92 6.69
C THR A 139 27.35 2.77 7.05
N SER A 140 28.19 2.62 6.04
CA SER A 140 29.61 2.93 6.17
C SER A 140 30.27 3.02 4.80
N GLN A 141 30.27 4.23 4.25
CA GLN A 141 31.39 4.78 3.47
C GLN A 141 31.18 6.30 3.28
N GLU A 142 31.43 7.08 4.33
CA GLU A 142 31.94 8.45 4.14
C GLU A 142 33.46 8.36 3.95
N PRO A 143 34.05 8.96 2.90
CA PRO A 143 35.49 9.08 2.82
C PRO A 143 35.97 10.18 3.77
N LEU A 144 36.88 9.80 4.68
CA LEU A 144 37.67 10.70 5.51
C LEU A 144 38.46 11.66 4.62
N ALA A 145 38.17 12.96 4.73
CA ALA A 145 39.07 14.00 4.26
C ALA A 145 40.26 14.08 5.24
N GLU A 146 41.33 13.34 4.94
CA GLU A 146 42.61 13.49 5.63
C GLU A 146 43.30 14.80 5.22
N ASN A 147 43.77 15.50 6.26
CA ASN A 147 44.59 16.70 6.23
C ASN A 147 45.76 16.65 5.23
N LEU A 148 45.91 17.70 4.41
CA LEU A 148 47.18 18.07 3.80
C LEU A 148 47.68 19.39 4.40
N LEU A 149 48.55 19.21 5.40
CA LEU A 149 49.80 19.94 5.68
C LEU A 149 49.77 21.46 5.86
N GLN A 150 49.88 21.86 7.13
CA GLN A 150 50.81 22.89 7.58
C GLN A 150 52.24 22.53 7.13
N THR A 151 52.87 23.35 6.28
CA THR A 151 54.27 23.81 6.42
C THR A 151 54.61 24.85 5.35
N MET A 152 54.54 26.14 5.72
CA MET A 152 55.64 27.13 5.74
C MET A 152 55.11 28.47 6.26
#